data_AF-A0A806CAR8-F1
#
_entry.id   AF-A0A806CAR8-F1
#
_cell.length_a   1.000
_cell.length_b   1.000
_cell.length_c   1.000
_cell.angle_alpha   90.00
_cell.angle_beta   90.00
_cell.angle_gamma   90.00
#
_symmetry.space_group_name_H-M   'P 1'
#
loop_
_entity.id
_entity.type
_entity.pdbx_description
1 polymer ?
#
loop_
_entity_poly.entity_id
_entity_poly.type
_entity_poly.pdbx_seq_one_letter_code
_entity_poly.pdbx_strand_id
1 'polypeptide(L)'
;MNSLTYRTYNIESIKNEFLKIGFSEEAIDFVFLHNDNYNFEFLKEKLINVEKNLQKDISNLDIKIDTVEKNLNTKIDNVEKSLNQKLSMGNRLVHFMIIIAAILGPILNALFMKYLQGGK
;
A
#
# COMPACT_ATOMS: atom_id res chain seq x y z
N MET A 1 -31.79 38.50 -38.02
CA MET A 1 -30.69 37.56 -37.69
C MET A 1 -31.25 36.16 -37.78
N ASN A 2 -30.85 35.39 -38.80
CA ASN A 2 -31.33 34.02 -38.98
C ASN A 2 -30.49 33.11 -38.07
N SER A 3 -31.13 32.41 -37.13
CA SER A 3 -30.43 31.42 -36.31
C SER A 3 -30.07 30.22 -37.19
N LEU A 4 -28.78 29.92 -37.36
CA LEU A 4 -28.37 28.65 -37.94
C LEU A 4 -28.68 27.53 -36.93
N THR A 5 -29.72 26.76 -37.22
CA THR A 5 -30.02 25.51 -36.53
C THR A 5 -29.00 24.47 -36.98
N TYR A 6 -28.03 24.13 -36.12
CA TYR A 6 -27.11 23.03 -36.38
C TYR A 6 -27.89 21.71 -36.34
N ARG A 7 -28.00 21.02 -37.49
CA ARG A 7 -28.54 19.67 -37.56
C ARG A 7 -27.45 18.68 -37.12
N THR A 8 -27.75 17.84 -36.14
CA THR A 8 -26.91 16.69 -35.81
C THR A 8 -27.10 15.63 -36.90
N TYR A 9 -26.16 15.54 -37.83
CA TYR A 9 -26.17 14.50 -38.85
C TYR A 9 -25.41 13.27 -38.36
N ASN A 10 -26.01 12.08 -38.47
CA ASN A 10 -25.27 10.83 -38.29
C ASN A 10 -24.43 10.52 -39.55
N ILE A 11 -23.40 9.68 -39.39
CA ILE A 11 -22.46 9.32 -40.47
C ILE A 11 -23.20 8.84 -41.73
N GLU A 12 -24.24 8.02 -41.56
CA GLU A 12 -25.04 7.48 -42.66
C GLU A 12 -25.78 8.59 -43.45
N SER A 13 -26.32 9.60 -42.77
CA SER A 13 -26.96 10.75 -43.43
C SER A 13 -25.95 11.55 -44.23
N ILE A 14 -24.74 11.74 -43.69
CA ILE A 14 -23.65 12.46 -44.35
C ILE A 14 -23.18 11.69 -45.59
N LYS A 15 -22.99 10.37 -45.50
CA LYS A 15 -22.65 9.51 -46.66
C LYS A 15 -23.70 9.63 -47.77
N ASN A 16 -24.97 9.57 -47.42
CA ASN A 16 -26.08 9.71 -48.36
C ASN A 16 -26.14 11.11 -49.01
N GLU A 17 -25.77 12.18 -48.29
CA GLU A 17 -25.62 13.51 -48.88
C GLU A 17 -24.47 13.58 -49.88
N PHE A 18 -23.32 12.98 -49.57
CA PHE A 18 -22.18 12.93 -50.49
C PHE A 18 -22.47 12.14 -51.78
N LEU A 19 -23.18 11.01 -51.67
CA LEU A 19 -23.66 10.26 -52.83
C LEU A 19 -24.60 11.10 -53.70
N LYS A 20 -25.55 11.80 -53.06
CA LYS A 20 -26.54 12.65 -53.76
C LYS A 20 -25.90 13.78 -54.55
N ILE A 21 -24.76 14.31 -54.10
CA ILE A 21 -24.04 15.37 -54.80
C ILE A 21 -22.98 14.83 -55.77
N GLY A 22 -22.91 13.51 -55.97
CA GLY A 22 -22.16 12.87 -57.05
C GLY A 22 -20.76 12.37 -56.69
N PHE A 23 -20.40 12.27 -55.40
CA PHE A 23 -19.18 11.57 -55.01
C PHE A 23 -19.35 10.06 -55.20
N SER A 24 -18.27 9.38 -55.61
CA SER A 24 -18.25 7.91 -55.67
C SER A 24 -18.13 7.30 -54.28
N GLU A 25 -18.63 6.07 -54.11
CA GLU A 25 -18.52 5.34 -52.84
C GLU A 25 -17.07 5.21 -52.40
N GLU A 26 -16.14 4.99 -53.32
CA GLU A 26 -14.70 4.86 -53.03
C GLU A 26 -14.08 6.16 -52.54
N ALA A 27 -14.50 7.31 -53.06
CA ALA A 27 -14.03 8.62 -52.62
C ALA A 27 -14.59 8.98 -51.24
N ILE A 28 -15.85 8.64 -50.98
CA ILE A 28 -16.49 8.80 -49.68
C ILE A 28 -15.79 7.92 -48.66
N ASP A 29 -15.61 6.63 -48.97
CA ASP A 29 -14.92 5.70 -48.09
C ASP A 29 -13.48 6.13 -47.86
N PHE A 30 -12.74 6.63 -48.86
CA PHE A 30 -11.40 7.19 -48.66
C PHE A 30 -11.38 8.34 -47.64
N VAL A 31 -12.32 9.29 -47.75
CA VAL A 31 -12.45 10.42 -46.83
C VAL A 31 -12.83 9.96 -45.42
N PHE A 32 -13.75 9.00 -45.29
CA PHE A 32 -14.16 8.45 -44.00
C PHE A 32 -13.11 7.52 -43.37
N LEU A 33 -12.30 6.81 -44.16
CA LEU A 33 -11.21 5.95 -43.70
C LEU A 33 -10.02 6.77 -43.18
N HIS A 34 -9.78 7.95 -43.78
CA HIS A 34 -8.71 8.89 -43.39
C HIS A 34 -9.17 9.97 -42.40
N ASN A 35 -10.45 9.99 -42.01
CA ASN A 35 -10.98 10.93 -41.02
C ASN A 35 -10.62 10.46 -39.61
N ASP A 36 -9.41 10.71 -39.11
CA ASP A 36 -8.89 10.68 -37.72
C ASP A 36 -9.26 9.49 -36.77
N ASN A 37 -10.16 8.60 -37.17
CA ASN A 37 -10.85 7.63 -36.35
C ASN A 37 -10.02 6.35 -36.22
N TYR A 38 -9.24 6.00 -37.25
CA TYR A 38 -8.28 4.90 -37.14
C TYR A 38 -7.16 5.21 -36.14
N ASN A 39 -6.59 6.42 -36.19
CA ASN A 39 -5.59 6.86 -35.23
C ASN A 39 -6.17 6.98 -33.81
N PHE A 40 -7.43 7.41 -33.70
CA PHE A 40 -8.15 7.47 -32.43
C PHE A 40 -8.37 6.09 -31.82
N GLU A 41 -8.93 5.13 -32.57
CA GLU A 41 -9.15 3.76 -32.07
C GLU A 41 -7.83 3.05 -31.76
N PHE A 42 -6.80 3.22 -32.57
CA PHE A 42 -5.46 2.69 -32.27
C PHE A 42 -4.85 3.28 -31.00
N LEU A 43 -4.98 4.61 -30.80
CA LEU A 43 -4.50 5.27 -29.59
C LEU A 43 -5.30 4.84 -28.35
N LYS A 44 -6.62 4.68 -28.49
CA LYS A 44 -7.52 4.17 -27.46
C LYS A 44 -7.15 2.75 -27.03
N GLU A 45 -6.89 1.85 -27.97
CA GLU A 45 -6.41 0.49 -27.65
C GLU A 45 -5.05 0.52 -26.92
N LYS A 46 -4.12 1.37 -27.36
CA LYS A 46 -2.85 1.58 -26.64
C LYS A 46 -3.08 2.12 -25.23
N LEU A 47 -4.00 3.06 -25.04
CA LEU A 47 -4.32 3.63 -23.74
C LEU A 47 -4.93 2.58 -22.81
N ILE A 48 -5.87 1.76 -23.31
CA ILE A 48 -6.44 0.62 -22.57
C ILE A 48 -5.36 -0.37 -22.15
N ASN A 49 -4.40 -0.66 -23.03
CA ASN A 49 -3.29 -1.56 -22.70
C ASN A 49 -2.35 -0.96 -21.64
N VAL A 50 -2.04 0.33 -21.72
CA VAL A 50 -1.29 1.04 -20.68
C VAL A 50 -2.04 1.01 -19.36
N GLU A 51 -3.34 1.29 -19.36
CA GLU A 51 -4.20 1.25 -18.17
C GLU A 51 -4.18 -0.14 -17.53
N LYS A 52 -4.38 -1.21 -18.31
CA LYS A 52 -4.32 -2.60 -17.82
C LYS A 52 -2.97 -2.95 -17.19
N ASN A 53 -1.87 -2.51 -17.80
CA ASN A 53 -0.53 -2.74 -17.27
C ASN A 53 -0.32 -1.98 -15.96
N LEU A 54 -0.76 -0.71 -15.88
CA LEU A 54 -0.70 0.08 -14.65
C LEU A 54 -1.56 -0.53 -13.53
N GLN A 55 -2.78 -1.00 -13.83
CA GLN A 55 -3.62 -1.70 -12.86
C GLN A 55 -2.94 -2.96 -12.31
N LYS A 56 -2.28 -3.74 -13.19
CA LYS A 56 -1.51 -4.91 -12.78
C LYS A 56 -0.32 -4.54 -11.90
N ASP A 57 0.41 -3.49 -12.26
CA ASP A 57 1.56 -3.02 -11.48
C ASP A 57 1.13 -2.49 -10.11
N ILE A 58 0.03 -1.74 -10.02
CA ILE A 58 -0.57 -1.28 -8.76
C ILE A 58 -0.96 -2.48 -7.90
N SER A 59 -1.66 -3.47 -8.45
CA SER A 59 -2.08 -4.66 -7.71
C SER A 59 -0.88 -5.48 -7.21
N ASN A 60 0.20 -5.55 -7.99
CA ASN A 60 1.47 -6.17 -7.54
C ASN A 60 2.15 -5.36 -6.42
N LEU A 61 2.05 -4.04 -6.44
CA LEU A 61 2.56 -3.18 -5.36
C LEU A 61 1.76 -3.36 -4.08
N ASP A 62 0.43 -3.43 -4.16
CA ASP A 62 -0.45 -3.70 -3.00
C ASP A 62 -0.06 -5.01 -2.31
N ILE A 63 0.12 -6.10 -3.08
CA ILE A 63 0.56 -7.40 -2.54
C ILE A 63 1.94 -7.30 -1.84
N LYS A 64 2.86 -6.51 -2.41
CA LYS A 64 4.18 -6.29 -1.81
C LYS A 64 4.07 -5.48 -0.51
N ILE A 65 3.22 -4.46 -0.48
CA ILE A 65 2.96 -3.64 0.71
C ILE A 65 2.37 -4.51 1.82
N ASP A 66 1.34 -5.31 1.53
CA ASP A 66 0.73 -6.23 2.50
C ASP A 66 1.75 -7.21 3.08
N THR A 67 2.64 -7.73 2.22
CA THR A 67 3.71 -8.63 2.63
C THR A 67 4.71 -7.94 3.56
N VAL A 68 5.11 -6.70 3.23
CA VAL A 68 6.01 -5.90 4.08
C VAL A 68 5.36 -5.59 5.42
N GLU A 69 4.09 -5.17 5.43
CA GLU A 69 3.32 -4.89 6.65
C GLU A 69 3.27 -6.12 7.57
N LYS A 70 2.87 -7.28 7.04
CA LYS A 70 2.80 -8.52 7.81
C LYS A 70 4.15 -8.92 8.41
N ASN A 71 5.23 -8.77 7.64
CA ASN A 71 6.59 -9.08 8.10
C ASN A 71 7.06 -8.12 9.20
N LEU A 72 6.73 -6.82 9.08
CA LEU A 72 7.04 -5.82 10.10
C LEU A 72 6.26 -6.09 11.39
N ASN A 73 4.95 -6.34 11.31
CA ASN A 73 4.12 -6.69 12.47
C ASN A 73 4.67 -7.92 13.19
N THR A 74 5.01 -8.98 12.46
CA THR A 74 5.62 -10.19 13.04
C THR A 74 6.95 -9.90 13.76
N LYS A 75 7.80 -9.04 13.18
CA LYS A 75 9.07 -8.64 13.80
C LYS A 75 8.85 -7.82 15.07
N ILE A 76 7.89 -6.89 15.05
CA ILE A 76 7.53 -6.07 16.20
C ILE A 76 6.99 -6.94 17.33
N ASP A 77 6.05 -7.85 17.05
CA ASP A 77 5.50 -8.79 18.03
C ASP A 77 6.59 -9.65 18.69
N ASN A 78 7.56 -10.12 17.90
CA ASN A 78 8.67 -10.91 18.42
C ASN A 78 9.60 -10.09 19.33
N VAL A 79 9.90 -8.84 18.95
CA VAL A 79 10.69 -7.92 19.78
C VAL A 79 9.95 -7.61 21.09
N GLU A 80 8.65 -7.31 21.02
CA GLU A 80 7.82 -7.04 22.19
C GLU A 80 7.80 -8.24 23.15
N LYS A 81 7.56 -9.46 22.65
CA LYS A 81 7.59 -10.68 23.46
C LYS A 81 8.95 -10.89 24.13
N SER A 82 10.05 -10.71 23.39
CA SER A 82 11.39 -10.87 23.93
C SER A 82 11.71 -9.86 25.04
N LEU A 83 11.32 -8.60 24.85
CA LEU A 83 11.50 -7.55 25.85
C LEU A 83 10.66 -7.82 27.10
N ASN A 84 9.39 -8.17 26.93
CA ASN A 84 8.48 -8.50 28.03
C ASN A 84 9.00 -9.69 28.86
N GLN A 85 9.54 -10.73 28.23
CA GLN A 85 10.17 -11.85 28.92
C GLN A 85 11.37 -11.41 29.76
N LYS A 86 12.29 -10.62 29.17
CA LYS A 86 13.49 -10.11 29.87
C LYS A 86 13.12 -9.23 31.05
N LEU A 87 12.15 -8.33 30.89
CA LEU A 87 11.66 -7.46 31.97
C LEU A 87 11.01 -8.27 33.09
N SER A 88 10.19 -9.27 32.75
CA SER A 88 9.58 -10.17 33.73
C SER A 88 10.63 -10.92 34.56
N MET A 89 11.67 -11.44 33.91
CA MET A 89 12.78 -12.12 34.59
C MET A 89 13.58 -11.16 35.47
N GLY A 90 13.89 -9.96 34.97
CA GLY A 90 14.53 -8.90 35.74
C GLY A 90 13.74 -8.53 36.99
N ASN A 91 12.43 -8.31 36.86
CA ASN A 91 11.55 -7.99 38.00
C ASN A 91 11.55 -9.11 39.05
N ARG A 92 11.47 -10.38 38.62
CA ARG A 92 11.54 -11.53 39.53
C ARG A 92 12.87 -11.58 40.29
N LEU A 93 14.00 -11.30 39.64
CA LEU A 93 15.31 -11.25 40.29
C LEU A 93 15.39 -10.13 41.33
N VAL A 94 14.91 -8.93 41.00
CA VAL A 94 14.87 -7.81 41.94
C VAL A 94 14.01 -8.15 43.17
N HIS A 95 12.81 -8.71 42.96
CA HIS A 95 11.96 -9.17 44.06
C HIS A 95 12.67 -10.20 44.95
N PHE A 96 13.37 -11.17 44.35
CA PHE A 96 14.14 -12.16 45.11
C PHE A 96 15.27 -11.53 45.92
N MET A 97 16.03 -10.60 45.35
CA MET A 97 17.09 -9.87 46.05
C MET A 97 16.55 -9.07 47.24
N ILE A 98 15.42 -8.39 47.07
CA ILE A 98 14.75 -7.65 48.17
C ILE A 98 14.37 -8.60 49.30
N ILE A 99 13.79 -9.76 48.99
CA ILE A 99 13.42 -10.77 50.01
C ILE A 99 14.66 -11.28 50.75
N ILE A 100 15.74 -11.63 50.03
CA ILE A 100 17.00 -12.06 50.66
C ILE A 100 17.54 -10.97 51.58
N ALA A 101 17.61 -9.72 51.11
CA ALA A 101 18.12 -8.61 51.90
C ALA A 101 17.29 -8.38 53.18
N ALA A 102 15.97 -8.49 53.09
CA ALA A 102 15.07 -8.35 54.23
C ALA A 102 15.26 -9.45 55.28
N ILE A 103 15.54 -10.69 54.85
CA ILE A 103 15.74 -11.83 55.76
C ILE A 103 17.16 -11.86 56.34
N LEU A 104 18.18 -11.73 55.49
CA LEU A 104 19.58 -11.89 55.88
C LEU A 104 20.17 -10.61 56.50
N GLY A 105 19.69 -9.44 56.12
CA GLY A 105 20.20 -8.15 56.61
C GLY A 105 20.26 -8.06 58.14
N PRO A 106 19.15 -8.32 58.86
CA PRO A 106 19.16 -8.33 60.32
C PRO A 106 20.12 -9.37 60.92
N ILE A 107 20.22 -10.55 60.33
CA ILE A 107 21.08 -11.64 60.79
C ILE A 107 22.56 -11.27 60.65
N LEU A 108 22.97 -10.79 59.47
CA LEU A 108 24.35 -10.32 59.25
C LEU A 108 24.70 -9.16 60.18
N ASN A 109 23.79 -8.20 60.36
CA ASN A 109 24.01 -7.08 61.27
C ASN A 109 24.21 -7.56 62.72
N ALA A 110 23.40 -8.51 63.19
CA ALA A 110 23.55 -9.09 64.53
C ALA A 110 24.88 -9.81 64.71
N LEU A 111 25.31 -10.61 63.71
CA LEU A 111 26.61 -11.30 63.73
C LEU A 111 27.78 -10.30 63.76
N PHE A 112 27.70 -9.23 62.96
CA PHE A 112 28.71 -8.18 62.92
C PHE A 112 28.85 -7.45 64.26
N MET A 113 27.72 -7.07 64.87
CA MET A 113 27.73 -6.42 66.19
C MET A 113 28.31 -7.34 67.27
N LYS A 114 27.99 -8.63 67.24
CA LYS A 114 28.56 -9.64 68.16
C LYS A 114 30.08 -9.75 67.98
N TYR A 115 30.58 -9.76 66.75
CA TYR A 115 32.01 -9.82 66.46
C TYR A 115 32.75 -8.58 66.99
N LEU A 116 32.19 -7.37 66.76
CA LEU A 116 32.80 -6.13 67.24
C LEU A 116 32.82 -6.03 68.78
N GLN A 117 31.79 -6.53 69.45
CA GLN A 117 31.70 -6.46 70.92
C GLN A 117 32.50 -7.58 71.62
N GLY A 118 32.64 -8.76 70.99
CA GLY A 118 33.40 -9.88 71.52
C GLY A 118 34.92 -9.83 71.30
N GLY A 119 35.43 -8.80 70.62
CA GLY A 119 36.85 -8.51 70.47
C GLY A 119 37.48 -7.73 71.63
N LYS A 120 36.80 -7.66 72.79
CA LYS A 120 37.33 -7.20 74.08
C LYS A 120 37.29 -8.34 75.09
#